data_AF-A0A3M0WIL1-F1
#
_entry.id   AF-A0A3M0WIL1-F1
#
_cell.length_a   1.000
_cell.length_b   1.000
_cell.length_c   1.000
_cell.angle_alpha   90.00
_cell.angle_beta   90.00
_cell.angle_gamma   90.00
#
_symmetry.space_group_name_H-M   'P 1'
#
loop_
_entity.id
_entity.type
_entity.pdbx_description
1 polymer ?
#
loop_
_entity_poly.entity_id
_entity_poly.type
_entity_poly.pdbx_seq_one_letter_code
_entity_poly.pdbx_strand_id
1 'polypeptide(L)' 'MAKDAVVRIDGSLLREVEEFIKSDEGRFLYANRKQFIDRAVLEFLKKHWKKRDGKHRRYFKKI' A
#
# COMPACT_ATOMS: atom_id res chain seq x y z
N MET A 1 -2.56 17.94 14.76
CA MET A 1 -3.62 16.93 14.51
C MET A 1 -3.43 16.40 13.10
N ALA A 2 -3.35 15.08 12.92
CA ALA A 2 -3.35 14.50 11.58
C ALA A 2 -4.66 14.91 10.90
N LYS A 3 -4.59 15.51 9.71
CA LYS A 3 -5.79 15.80 8.94
C LYS A 3 -6.32 14.47 8.41
N ASP A 4 -7.55 14.11 8.77
CA ASP A 4 -8.20 12.95 8.18
C ASP A 4 -8.36 13.19 6.67
N ALA A 5 -7.70 12.35 5.88
CA ALA A 5 -7.77 12.38 4.44
C ALA A 5 -8.81 11.35 3.99
N VAL A 6 -9.93 11.83 3.43
CA VAL A 6 -10.93 10.96 2.83
C VAL A 6 -10.57 10.77 1.36
N VAL A 7 -10.48 9.50 0.94
CA VAL A 7 -10.17 9.14 -0.45
C VAL A 7 -11.37 8.42 -1.06
N ARG A 8 -11.77 8.83 -2.26
CA ARG A 8 -12.77 8.11 -3.05
C ARG A 8 -12.06 6.99 -3.82
N ILE A 9 -12.52 5.76 -3.61
CA ILE A 9 -12.04 4.56 -4.28
C ILE A 9 -13.20 4.02 -5.11
N ASP A 10 -12.88 3.46 -6.27
CA ASP A 10 -13.87 2.82 -7.13
C ASP A 10 -14.58 1.68 -6.38
N GLY A 11 -15.91 1.61 -6.55
CA GLY A 11 -16.75 0.63 -5.86
C GLY A 11 -16.52 -0.81 -6.32
N SER A 12 -16.19 -1.04 -7.59
CA SER A 12 -15.89 -2.39 -8.08
C SER A 12 -14.58 -2.90 -7.46
N LEU A 13 -13.58 -2.04 -7.40
CA LEU A 13 -12.29 -2.36 -6.78
C LEU A 13 -12.45 -2.69 -5.29
N LEU A 14 -13.25 -1.92 -4.56
CA LEU A 14 -13.52 -2.21 -3.15
C LEU A 14 -14.23 -3.55 -2.96
N ARG A 15 -15.14 -3.91 -3.87
CA ARG A 15 -15.84 -5.18 -3.84
C ARG A 15 -14.89 -6.36 -4.07
N GLU A 16 -14.00 -6.26 -5.05
CA GLU A 16 -12.96 -7.28 -5.28
C GLU A 16 -12.06 -7.46 -4.05
N VAL A 17 -11.68 -6.36 -3.39
CA VAL A 17 -10.91 -6.40 -2.13
C VAL A 17 -11.69 -7.11 -1.03
N GLU A 18 -12.99 -6.87 -0.90
CA GLU A 18 -13.82 -7.56 0.08
C GLU A 18 -13.96 -9.05 -0.19
N GLU A 19 -14.14 -9.43 -1.46
CA GLU A 19 -14.21 -10.82 -1.89
C GLU A 19 -12.87 -11.52 -1.59
N PHE A 20 -11.75 -10.85 -1.84
CA PHE A 20 -10.43 -11.34 -1.46
C PHE A 20 -10.26 -11.49 0.06
N ILE A 21 -10.66 -10.50 0.87
CA ILE A 21 -10.56 -10.58 2.34
C ILE A 21 -11.41 -11.74 2.89
N LYS A 22 -12.54 -12.06 2.26
CA LYS A 22 -13.40 -13.19 2.64
C LYS A 22 -12.88 -14.54 2.17
N SER A 23 -11.93 -14.58 1.23
CA SER A 23 -11.28 -15.82 0.78
C SER A 23 -10.49 -16.49 1.91
N ASP A 24 -10.22 -17.78 1.76
CA ASP A 24 -9.49 -18.57 2.75
C ASP A 24 -8.07 -18.04 3.00
N GLU A 25 -7.42 -17.48 1.98
CA GLU A 25 -6.08 -16.88 2.08
C GLU A 25 -6.14 -15.47 2.70
N GLY A 26 -7.10 -14.65 2.26
CA GLY A 26 -7.22 -13.26 2.68
C GLY A 26 -7.68 -13.09 4.13
N ARG A 27 -8.54 -13.98 4.64
CA ARG A 27 -9.16 -13.85 5.97
C ARG A 27 -8.15 -13.94 7.12
N PHE A 28 -7.05 -14.68 6.92
CA PHE A 28 -5.98 -14.78 7.93
C PHE A 28 -5.00 -13.61 7.87
N LEU A 29 -4.93 -12.93 6.72
CA LEU A 29 -3.99 -11.83 6.48
C LEU A 29 -4.59 -10.46 6.79
N TYR A 30 -5.91 -10.31 6.66
CA TYR A 30 -6.61 -9.04 6.74
C TYR A 30 -7.93 -9.16 7.50
N ALA A 31 -8.09 -8.36 8.55
CA ALA A 31 -9.31 -8.30 9.34
C ALA A 31 -10.37 -7.34 8.75
N ASN A 32 -9.95 -6.33 8.00
CA ASN A 32 -10.85 -5.35 7.38
C ASN A 32 -10.23 -4.67 6.16
N ARG A 33 -11.07 -3.94 5.40
CA ARG A 33 -10.66 -3.21 4.18
C ARG A 33 -9.55 -2.20 4.44
N LYS A 34 -9.63 -1.48 5.57
CA LYS A 34 -8.64 -0.47 5.93
C LYS A 34 -7.25 -1.09 6.09
N GLN A 35 -7.15 -2.22 6.79
CA GLN A 35 -5.88 -2.91 7.00
C GLN A 35 -5.27 -3.40 5.68
N PHE A 36 -6.10 -3.89 4.76
CA PHE A 36 -5.66 -4.26 3.42
C PHE A 36 -5.08 -3.05 2.66
N ILE A 37 -5.82 -1.94 2.63
CA ILE A 37 -5.41 -0.71 1.94
C ILE A 37 -4.12 -0.15 2.56
N ASP A 38 -4.03 -0.07 3.89
CA ASP A 38 -2.85 0.43 4.59
C ASP A 38 -1.60 -0.37 4.23
N ARG A 39 -1.71 -1.70 4.15
CA ARG A 39 -0.60 -2.59 3.79
C ARG A 39 -0.21 -2.42 2.31
N ALA A 40 -1.18 -2.38 1.41
CA ALA A 40 -0.95 -2.18 -0.01
C ALA A 40 -0.25 -0.83 -0.28
N VAL A 41 -0.72 0.25 0.35
CA VAL A 41 -0.11 1.58 0.26
C VAL A 41 1.31 1.57 0.81
N LEU A 42 1.52 0.94 1.97
CA LEU A 42 2.86 0.83 2.57
C LEU A 42 3.84 0.10 1.65
N GLU A 43 3.44 -1.02 1.06
CA GLU A 43 4.28 -1.78 0.12
C GLU A 43 4.58 -0.99 -1.14
N PHE A 44 3.57 -0.30 -1.70
CA PHE A 44 3.75 0.58 -2.84
C PHE A 44 4.77 1.70 -2.54
N LEU A 45 4.63 2.38 -1.41
CA LEU A 45 5.54 3.44 -0.98
C LEU A 45 6.96 2.91 -0.77
N LYS A 46 7.13 1.77 -0.09
CA LYS A 46 8.44 1.12 0.08
C LYS A 46 9.11 0.83 -1.26
N LYS A 47 8.36 0.31 -2.24
CA LYS A 47 8.86 0.03 -3.59
C LYS A 47 9.24 1.32 -4.33
N HIS A 48 8.45 2.38 -4.19
CA HIS A 48 8.70 3.66 -4.83
C HIS A 48 9.89 4.43 -4.22
N TRP A 49 10.05 4.40 -2.91
CA TRP A 49 11.20 5.01 -2.23
C TRP A 49 12.49 4.27 -2.56
N LYS A 50 12.50 2.93 -2.49
CA LYS A 50 13.67 2.12 -2.91
C LYS A 50 14.11 2.41 -4.34
N LYS A 51 13.17 2.68 -5.26
CA LYS A 51 13.47 3.10 -6.65
C LYS A 51 14.04 4.53 -6.74
N ARG A 52 13.63 5.46 -5.88
CA ARG A 52 14.21 6.82 -5.80
C ARG A 52 15.63 6.79 -5.22
N ASP A 53 15.85 6.04 -4.15
CA ASP A 53 17.16 5.93 -3.49
C ASP A 53 18.20 5.19 -4.34
N GLY A 54 17.77 4.24 -5.18
CA GLY A 54 18.64 3.60 -6.18
C GLY A 54 19.16 4.54 -7.26
N LYS A 55 18.50 5.69 -7.50
CA LYS A 55 19.03 6.76 -8.37
C LYS A 55 19.93 7.74 -7.61
N HIS A 56 19.72 7.94 -6.31
CA HIS A 56 20.57 8.81 -5.48
C HIS A 56 21.90 8.16 -5.04
N ARG A 57 21.98 6.83 -4.90
CA ARG A 57 23.24 6.13 -4.58
C ARG A 57 24.32 6.25 -5.67
N ARG A 58 24.00 6.68 -6.89
CA ARG A 58 25.01 6.93 -7.94
C ARG A 58 25.79 8.24 -7.77
N TYR A 59 25.35 9.15 -6.89
CA TYR A 59 26.01 10.44 -6.68
C TYR A 59 26.84 10.52 -5.40
N PHE A 60 26.77 9.52 -4.52
CA PHE A 60 27.48 9.48 -3.22
C PHE A 60 28.66 8.50 -3.18
N LYS A 61 29.26 8.17 -4.33
CA LYS A 61 30.49 7.36 -4.40
C LYS A 61 31.59 8.06 -5.20
N LYS A 62 31.75 9.37 -4.98
CA LYS A 62 32.89 10.15 -5.48
C LYS A 62 33.14 11.37 -4.59
N ILE A 63 33.52 11.12 -3.34
CA ILE A 63 34.36 12.02 -2.53
C ILE A 63 35.37 11.12 -1.84
#